data_AF-A0A371X4M6-F1
#
_entry.id   AF-A0A371X4M6-F1
#
_cell.length_a   1.000
_cell.length_b   1.000
_cell.length_c   1.000
_cell.angle_alpha   90.00
_cell.angle_beta   90.00
_cell.angle_gamma   90.00
#
_symmetry.space_group_name_H-M   'P 1'
#
loop_
_entity.id
_entity.type
_entity.pdbx_description
1 polymer ?
#
loop_
_entity_poly.entity_id
_entity_poly.type
_entity_poly.pdbx_seq_one_letter_code
_entity_poly.pdbx_strand_id
1 'polypeptide(L)'
;MSRSSLPRTGARTAVLAVVILANAAPAFAARCTDYANCRQAVTAWCAGQHNRADGDNDGIPCENVCSSRQQVVEIMQEIGCDR
;
A
#
# COMPACT_ATOMS: atom_id res chain seq x y z
N MET A 1 64.40 21.89 22.76
CA MET A 1 63.69 22.87 21.92
C MET A 1 63.57 22.31 20.52
N SER A 2 62.39 21.88 20.10
CA SER A 2 62.12 21.61 18.68
C SER A 2 60.62 21.76 18.45
N ARG A 3 60.23 22.92 17.91
CA ARG A 3 58.86 23.19 17.46
C ARG A 3 58.77 22.69 16.03
N SER A 4 58.13 21.54 15.84
CA SER A 4 57.72 21.10 14.51
C SER A 4 56.29 21.57 14.27
N SER A 5 56.18 22.70 13.59
CA SER A 5 54.96 23.19 12.96
C SER A 5 54.61 22.31 11.77
N LEU A 6 53.40 21.74 11.74
CA LEU A 6 52.81 21.21 10.52
C LEU A 6 51.36 21.72 10.36
N PRO A 7 50.91 21.92 9.11
CA PRO A 7 49.89 22.88 8.72
C PRO A 7 48.45 22.39 8.92
N ARG A 8 47.57 23.39 9.02
CA ARG A 8 46.11 23.31 8.96
C ARG A 8 45.67 22.91 7.54
N THR A 9 45.71 21.62 7.23
CA THR A 9 45.20 21.11 5.95
C THR A 9 43.71 20.84 6.09
N GLY A 10 42.89 21.83 5.71
CA GLY A 10 41.51 21.58 5.37
C GLY A 10 41.45 20.64 4.17
N ALA A 11 40.70 19.55 4.28
CA ALA A 11 40.40 18.70 3.14
C ALA A 11 38.98 18.16 3.27
N ARG A 12 38.06 19.02 2.81
CA ARG A 12 36.96 18.67 1.92
C ARG A 12 36.11 17.51 2.42
N THR A 13 35.07 17.86 3.17
CA THR A 13 33.81 17.11 3.23
C THR A 13 33.39 16.80 1.79
N ALA A 14 33.68 15.60 1.29
CA ALA A 14 33.10 15.10 0.07
C ALA A 14 31.64 14.81 0.40
N VAL A 15 30.79 15.83 0.24
CA VAL A 15 29.34 15.65 0.27
C VAL A 15 29.00 14.85 -0.98
N LEU A 16 29.00 13.53 -0.84
CA LEU A 16 28.46 12.61 -1.84
C LEU A 16 26.96 12.88 -1.90
N ALA A 17 26.55 13.73 -2.85
CA ALA A 17 25.14 14.05 -3.04
C ALA A 17 24.42 12.80 -3.57
N VAL A 18 23.82 12.02 -2.67
CA VAL A 18 22.91 10.93 -3.03
C VAL A 18 21.61 11.58 -3.52
N VAL A 19 21.44 11.64 -4.84
CA VAL A 19 20.20 12.12 -5.45
C VAL A 19 19.15 11.01 -5.32
N ILE A 20 18.32 11.09 -4.27
CA ILE A 20 17.15 10.21 -4.12
C ILE A 20 16.06 10.71 -5.09
N LEU A 21 16.03 10.17 -6.31
CA LEU A 21 14.94 10.39 -7.25
C LEU A 21 13.71 9.60 -6.79
N ALA A 22 12.86 10.20 -5.95
CA ALA A 22 11.58 9.64 -5.57
C ALA A 22 10.62 9.64 -6.78
N ASN A 23 10.48 8.49 -7.44
CA ASN A 23 9.49 8.28 -8.47
C ASN A 23 8.14 7.98 -7.80
N ALA A 24 7.30 9.01 -7.60
CA ALA A 24 5.93 8.82 -7.17
C ALA A 24 5.12 8.25 -8.35
N ALA A 25 4.83 6.95 -8.31
CA ALA A 25 3.90 6.35 -9.27
C ALA A 25 2.48 6.91 -9.03
N PRO A 26 1.68 7.13 -10.09
CA PRO A 26 0.29 7.52 -9.93
C PRO A 26 -0.47 6.44 -9.15
N ALA A 27 -1.09 6.84 -8.03
CA ALA A 27 -1.95 5.96 -7.26
C ALA A 27 -3.34 5.94 -7.91
N PHE A 28 -3.70 4.82 -8.55
CA PHE A 28 -5.07 4.57 -8.99
C PHE A 28 -5.87 3.97 -7.83
N ALA A 29 -7.01 4.57 -7.52
CA ALA A 29 -7.95 4.00 -6.58
C ALA A 29 -8.68 2.83 -7.24
N ALA A 30 -8.69 1.67 -6.59
CA ALA A 30 -9.46 0.52 -7.03
C ALA A 30 -10.95 0.89 -7.13
N ARG A 31 -11.63 0.34 -8.13
CA ARG A 31 -13.06 0.53 -8.40
C ARG A 31 -13.75 -0.84 -8.41
N CYS A 32 -15.01 -0.90 -8.03
CA CYS A 32 -15.73 -2.18 -8.00
C CYS A 32 -15.86 -2.84 -9.39
N THR A 33 -15.79 -2.04 -10.45
CA THR A 33 -15.76 -2.52 -11.85
C THR A 33 -14.46 -3.21 -12.24
N ASP A 34 -13.40 -3.10 -11.43
CA ASP A 34 -12.10 -3.69 -11.74
C ASP A 34 -12.02 -5.18 -11.38
N TYR A 35 -12.98 -5.68 -10.58
CA TYR A 35 -13.02 -7.05 -10.11
C TYR A 35 -13.84 -7.94 -11.04
N ALA A 36 -13.30 -9.13 -11.33
CA ALA A 36 -13.98 -10.10 -12.19
C ALA A 36 -15.04 -10.94 -11.45
N ASN A 37 -14.96 -11.04 -10.12
CA ASN A 37 -15.85 -11.86 -9.31
C ASN A 37 -15.81 -11.44 -7.82
N CYS A 38 -16.78 -11.93 -7.05
CA CYS A 38 -16.89 -11.62 -5.62
C CYS A 38 -15.62 -11.95 -4.83
N ARG A 39 -14.95 -13.08 -5.13
CA ARG A 39 -13.73 -13.47 -4.40
C ARG A 39 -12.62 -12.42 -4.52
N GLN A 40 -12.41 -11.85 -5.70
CA GLN A 40 -11.42 -10.79 -5.88
C GLN A 40 -11.80 -9.54 -5.08
N ALA A 41 -13.07 -9.15 -5.12
CA ALA A 41 -13.57 -7.99 -4.37
C ALA A 41 -13.40 -8.19 -2.85
N VAL A 42 -13.81 -9.34 -2.31
CA VAL A 42 -13.65 -9.68 -0.89
C VAL A 42 -12.19 -9.73 -0.50
N THR A 43 -11.32 -10.31 -1.33
CA THR A 43 -9.86 -10.36 -1.05
C THR A 43 -9.25 -8.96 -0.98
N ALA A 44 -9.56 -8.10 -1.95
CA ALA A 44 -9.04 -6.73 -2.00
C ALA A 44 -9.63 -5.86 -0.88
N TRP A 45 -10.91 -6.06 -0.55
CA TRP A 45 -11.51 -5.44 0.62
C TRP A 45 -10.75 -5.90 1.86
N CYS A 46 -10.72 -7.19 2.18
CA CYS A 46 -10.01 -7.79 3.32
C CYS A 46 -8.54 -7.35 3.46
N ALA A 47 -7.81 -7.18 2.36
CA ALA A 47 -6.43 -6.71 2.35
C ALA A 47 -6.28 -5.19 2.58
N GLY A 48 -7.37 -4.43 2.63
CA GLY A 48 -7.38 -2.97 2.80
C GLY A 48 -7.02 -2.20 1.53
N GLN A 49 -6.97 -2.89 0.39
CA GLN A 49 -6.65 -2.32 -0.92
C GLN A 49 -7.83 -1.55 -1.50
N HIS A 50 -9.05 -1.87 -1.08
CA HIS A 50 -10.27 -1.15 -1.44
C HIS A 50 -11.16 -0.98 -0.22
N ASN A 51 -10.83 -0.03 0.65
CA ASN A 51 -11.55 0.19 1.91
C ASN A 51 -13.02 0.61 1.72
N ARG A 52 -13.34 1.30 0.61
CA ARG A 52 -14.69 1.74 0.25
C ARG A 52 -15.51 0.67 -0.51
N ALA A 53 -15.07 -0.58 -0.53
CA ALA A 53 -15.73 -1.63 -1.30
C ALA A 53 -17.14 -1.90 -0.78
N ASP A 54 -17.31 -1.89 0.55
CA ASP A 54 -18.59 -1.86 1.25
C ASP A 54 -18.87 -0.40 1.66
N GLY A 55 -19.59 0.33 0.82
CA GLY A 55 -19.75 1.78 0.95
C GLY A 55 -20.83 2.18 1.96
N ASP A 56 -21.83 1.32 2.11
CA ASP A 56 -23.00 1.47 2.97
C ASP A 56 -22.93 0.64 4.26
N ASN A 57 -21.89 -0.19 4.42
CA ASN A 57 -21.57 -0.98 5.61
C ASN A 57 -22.61 -2.06 5.91
N ASP A 58 -23.16 -2.68 4.87
CA ASP A 58 -24.13 -3.76 5.01
C ASP A 58 -23.47 -5.16 5.05
N GLY A 59 -22.15 -5.19 4.84
CA GLY A 59 -21.33 -6.39 4.78
C GLY A 59 -21.21 -7.01 3.39
N ILE A 60 -21.58 -6.28 2.32
CA ILE A 60 -21.52 -6.74 0.93
C ILE A 60 -20.58 -5.83 0.10
N PRO A 61 -19.28 -6.14 0.01
CA PRO A 61 -18.37 -5.36 -0.82
C PRO A 61 -18.71 -5.52 -2.31
N CYS A 62 -18.78 -4.40 -3.03
CA CYS A 62 -18.93 -4.35 -4.48
C CYS A 62 -20.06 -5.25 -5.00
N GLU A 63 -21.30 -4.85 -4.76
CA GLU A 63 -22.52 -5.61 -5.13
C GLU A 63 -22.66 -5.94 -6.62
N ASN A 64 -21.88 -5.29 -7.49
CA ASN A 64 -21.82 -5.66 -8.90
C ASN A 64 -21.25 -7.07 -9.14
N VAL A 65 -20.49 -7.62 -8.19
CA VAL A 65 -19.91 -8.97 -8.26
C VAL A 65 -20.25 -9.85 -7.06
N CYS A 66 -20.57 -9.29 -5.90
CA CYS A 66 -21.05 -10.03 -4.73
C CYS A 66 -22.58 -9.92 -4.62
N SER A 67 -23.26 -11.06 -4.56
CA SER A 67 -24.73 -11.10 -4.64
C SER A 67 -25.42 -11.23 -3.28
N SER A 68 -24.69 -11.56 -2.21
CA SER A 68 -25.25 -11.69 -0.87
C SER A 68 -24.19 -11.65 0.22
N ARG A 69 -24.59 -11.26 1.43
CA ARG A 69 -23.75 -11.34 2.63
C ARG A 69 -23.30 -12.77 2.94
N GLN A 70 -24.15 -13.76 2.67
CA GLN A 70 -23.77 -15.17 2.92
C GLN A 70 -22.59 -15.60 2.04
N GLN A 71 -22.61 -15.27 0.74
CA GLN A 71 -21.50 -15.52 -0.17
C GLN A 71 -20.19 -14.85 0.32
N VAL A 72 -20.30 -13.62 0.81
CA VAL A 72 -19.15 -12.86 1.32
C VAL A 72 -18.57 -13.54 2.56
N VAL A 73 -19.42 -13.92 3.52
CA VAL A 73 -19.01 -14.62 4.75
C VAL A 73 -18.35 -15.96 4.44
N GLU A 74 -18.89 -16.74 3.50
CA GLU A 74 -18.28 -18.00 3.06
C GLU A 74 -16.86 -17.77 2.53
N ILE A 75 -16.66 -16.77 1.66
CA ILE A 75 -15.33 -16.43 1.14
C ILE A 75 -14.40 -15.94 2.25
N MET A 76 -14.89 -15.09 3.16
CA MET A 76 -14.11 -14.59 4.29
C MET A 76 -13.60 -15.71 5.20
N GLN A 77 -14.43 -16.71 5.47
CA GLN A 77 -14.04 -17.90 6.24
C GLN A 77 -12.95 -18.70 5.52
N GLU A 78 -13.08 -18.88 4.20
CA GLU A 78 -12.06 -19.60 3.42
C GLU A 78 -10.71 -18.89 3.37
N ILE A 79 -10.69 -17.55 3.34
CA ILE A 79 -9.45 -16.75 3.26
C ILE A 79 -8.92 -16.31 4.63
N GLY A 80 -9.64 -16.57 5.72
CA GLY A 80 -9.24 -16.19 7.08
C GLY A 80 -9.35 -14.69 7.38
N CYS A 81 -10.43 -14.04 6.93
CA CYS A 81 -10.73 -12.62 7.16
C CYS A 81 -11.95 -12.44 8.07
N ASP A 82 -12.00 -11.42 8.94
CA ASP A 82 -13.09 -11.21 9.93
C ASP A 82 -13.71 -9.79 10.00
N ARG A 83 -13.62 -9.02 8.91
CA ARG A 83 -14.12 -7.64 8.83
C ARG A 83 -15.57 -7.42 9.25
#